data_AF-A0A846B753-F1
#
_entry.id   AF-A0A846B753-F1
#
_cell.length_a   1.000
_cell.length_b   1.000
_cell.length_c   1.000
_cell.angle_alpha   90.00
_cell.angle_beta   90.00
_cell.angle_gamma   90.00
#
_symmetry.space_group_name_H-M   'P 1'
#
loop_
_entity.id
_entity.type
_entity.pdbx_description
1 polymer ?
#
loop_
_entity_poly.entity_id
_entity_poly.type
_entity_poly.pdbx_seq_one_letter_code
_entity_poly.pdbx_strand_id
1 'polypeptide(L)'
;MQRLWFGVAGPKQPILGTELSGIVSDTGKGVTTLKKGDRVFAFPGVSMGANADYICLPESQATHMPANMTFIEAAGVLQGGLTAFEFLKQAEIQKGQSLLVLGASGGVGIYAVQIAKKLFSAEVTGVCSTEKISFVKHLGADTVIDYTKENIMDSSEKFDIIFDTYAVSSFRSHRLLKPGGTYLFATFGLKQIAHILMLKLFSSYKALSPLVKETNEDLVNLKNLIELGVIKTYTDRTYPLEQAGEAHQYMESGHKKGNIILTHH
;
A
#
# COMPACT_ATOMS: atom_id res chain seq x y z
N MET A 1 -19.85 -8.14 7.74
CA MET A 1 -19.50 -8.39 6.33
C MET A 1 -18.31 -9.33 6.15
N GLN A 2 -17.19 -9.15 6.88
CA GLN A 2 -15.99 -10.01 6.74
C GLN A 2 -16.29 -11.52 6.87
N ARG A 3 -17.13 -11.97 7.81
CA ARG A 3 -17.54 -13.38 7.92
C ARG A 3 -18.30 -13.94 6.70
N LEU A 4 -19.04 -13.11 5.94
CA LEU A 4 -19.69 -13.59 4.70
C LEU A 4 -18.67 -13.86 3.59
N TRP A 5 -17.63 -13.03 3.51
CA TRP A 5 -16.59 -13.13 2.49
C TRP A 5 -15.61 -14.25 2.82
N PHE A 6 -15.07 -14.25 4.04
CA PHE A 6 -14.03 -15.17 4.49
C PHE A 6 -14.54 -16.47 5.11
N GLY A 7 -15.85 -16.60 5.36
CA GLY A 7 -16.48 -17.84 5.84
C GLY A 7 -17.17 -17.69 7.20
N VAL A 8 -18.37 -18.27 7.30
CA VAL A 8 -19.30 -18.03 8.43
C VAL A 8 -19.00 -18.96 9.61
N ALA A 9 -18.75 -20.25 9.32
CA ALA A 9 -18.44 -21.28 10.31
C ALA A 9 -16.92 -21.51 10.51
N GLY A 10 -16.09 -20.99 9.60
CA GLY A 10 -14.63 -21.12 9.59
C GLY A 10 -14.06 -20.48 8.32
N PRO A 11 -12.74 -20.26 8.22
CA PRO A 11 -12.12 -19.64 7.05
C PRO A 11 -12.29 -20.53 5.81
N LYS A 12 -12.81 -19.97 4.71
CA LYS A 12 -12.91 -20.67 3.41
C LYS A 12 -11.53 -21.02 2.84
N GLN A 13 -10.55 -20.17 3.10
CA GLN A 13 -9.14 -20.38 2.79
C GLN A 13 -8.36 -20.21 4.10
N PRO A 14 -7.88 -21.29 4.73
CA PRO A 14 -7.19 -21.22 6.02
C PRO A 14 -5.74 -20.69 5.89
N ILE A 15 -5.13 -20.78 4.71
CA ILE A 15 -3.78 -20.25 4.46
C ILE A 15 -3.89 -18.77 4.10
N LEU A 16 -3.29 -17.91 4.93
CA LEU A 16 -3.37 -16.46 4.73
C LEU A 16 -2.35 -15.95 3.68
N GLY A 17 -2.24 -14.63 3.54
CA GLY A 17 -1.27 -13.96 2.66
C GLY A 17 -1.84 -13.64 1.28
N THR A 18 -1.69 -12.39 0.86
CA THR A 18 -2.27 -11.81 -0.37
C THR A 18 -1.25 -11.59 -1.48
N GLU A 19 0.04 -11.74 -1.17
CA GLU A 19 1.15 -11.34 -2.04
C GLU A 19 2.39 -12.20 -1.76
N LEU A 20 3.20 -12.45 -2.79
CA LEU A 20 4.42 -13.26 -2.69
C LEU A 20 5.44 -12.92 -3.76
N SER A 21 6.66 -13.40 -3.53
CA SER A 21 7.67 -13.57 -4.57
C SER A 21 8.31 -14.95 -4.43
N GLY A 22 8.67 -15.58 -5.55
CA GLY A 22 9.22 -16.94 -5.53
C GLY A 22 9.72 -17.40 -6.89
N ILE A 23 9.97 -18.70 -7.00
CA ILE A 23 10.44 -19.34 -8.24
C ILE A 23 9.32 -20.24 -8.76
N VAL A 24 9.05 -20.18 -10.06
CA VAL A 24 8.09 -21.08 -10.70
C VAL A 24 8.64 -22.52 -10.62
N SER A 25 7.95 -23.37 -9.87
CA SER A 25 8.34 -24.79 -9.71
C SER A 25 7.88 -25.65 -10.89
N ASP A 26 6.69 -25.37 -11.43
CA ASP A 26 6.10 -26.05 -12.58
C ASP A 26 5.01 -25.19 -13.23
N THR A 27 4.56 -25.56 -14.43
CA THR A 27 3.55 -24.82 -15.20
C THR A 27 2.49 -25.73 -15.79
N GLY A 28 1.23 -25.29 -15.74
CA GLY A 28 0.14 -25.97 -16.45
C GLY A 28 0.29 -25.88 -17.98
N LYS A 29 -0.35 -26.80 -18.71
CA LYS A 29 -0.23 -26.91 -20.18
C LYS A 29 -0.60 -25.64 -20.96
N GLY A 30 -1.42 -24.76 -20.39
CA GLY A 30 -1.90 -23.52 -21.03
C GLY A 30 -1.11 -22.27 -20.66
N VAL A 31 -0.07 -22.38 -19.84
CA VAL A 31 0.80 -21.26 -19.44
C VAL A 31 1.78 -20.98 -20.58
N THR A 32 1.96 -19.71 -20.95
CA THR A 32 2.73 -19.32 -22.16
C THR A 32 3.81 -18.27 -21.92
N THR A 33 3.72 -17.51 -20.83
CA THR A 33 4.58 -16.38 -20.49
C THR A 33 5.56 -16.68 -19.34
N LEU A 34 5.28 -17.72 -18.56
CA LEU A 34 6.10 -18.19 -17.46
C LEU A 34 6.56 -19.63 -17.70
N LYS A 35 7.74 -19.98 -17.17
CA LYS A 35 8.28 -21.34 -17.20
C LYS A 35 8.99 -21.67 -15.88
N LYS A 36 9.20 -22.96 -15.64
CA LYS A 36 9.98 -23.45 -14.50
C LYS A 36 11.33 -22.73 -14.38
N GLY A 37 11.65 -22.29 -13.17
CA GLY A 37 12.88 -21.57 -12.84
C GLY A 37 12.77 -20.04 -12.93
N ASP A 38 11.69 -19.49 -13.50
CA ASP A 38 11.50 -18.04 -13.54
C ASP A 38 11.31 -17.46 -12.14
N ARG A 39 11.93 -16.31 -11.89
CA ARG A 39 11.75 -15.51 -10.67
C ARG A 39 10.53 -14.62 -10.86
N VAL A 40 9.52 -14.80 -10.03
CA VAL A 40 8.22 -14.12 -10.16
C VAL A 40 7.84 -13.41 -8.89
N PHE A 41 6.96 -12.41 -9.04
CA PHE A 41 6.13 -11.92 -7.97
C PHE A 41 4.65 -12.09 -8.34
N ALA A 42 3.78 -12.26 -7.35
CA ALA A 42 2.38 -12.58 -7.60
C ALA A 42 1.45 -12.01 -6.54
N PHE A 43 0.22 -11.73 -6.96
CA PHE A 43 -0.81 -11.14 -6.10
C PHE A 43 -2.09 -11.99 -6.12
N PRO A 44 -2.17 -13.05 -5.29
CA PRO A 44 -3.42 -13.80 -5.09
C PRO A 44 -4.60 -12.95 -4.60
N GLY A 45 -4.29 -11.85 -3.91
CA GLY A 45 -5.25 -10.92 -3.36
C GLY A 45 -6.20 -11.60 -2.37
N VAL A 46 -7.48 -11.28 -2.46
CA VAL A 46 -8.53 -11.83 -1.58
C VAL A 46 -8.68 -13.35 -1.63
N SER A 47 -8.10 -14.02 -2.63
CA SER A 47 -8.06 -15.49 -2.71
C SER A 47 -7.14 -16.10 -1.65
N MET A 48 -6.23 -15.30 -1.09
CA MET A 48 -5.23 -15.66 -0.08
C MET A 48 -4.34 -16.84 -0.52
N GLY A 49 -3.61 -17.45 0.42
CA GLY A 49 -2.80 -18.64 0.19
C GLY A 49 -1.29 -18.41 0.07
N ALA A 50 -0.82 -17.15 0.13
CA ALA A 50 0.59 -16.82 -0.10
C ALA A 50 1.53 -17.20 1.06
N ASN A 51 1.01 -17.37 2.27
CA ASN A 51 1.78 -17.78 3.45
C ASN A 51 2.00 -19.31 3.45
N ALA A 52 2.64 -19.83 2.40
CA ALA A 52 2.90 -21.26 2.20
C ALA A 52 4.11 -21.48 1.28
N ASP A 53 4.76 -22.65 1.39
CA ASP A 53 5.93 -23.00 0.57
C ASP A 53 5.61 -23.07 -0.93
N TYR A 54 4.37 -23.42 -1.25
CA TYR A 54 3.87 -23.52 -2.62
C TYR A 54 2.45 -22.99 -2.71
N ILE A 55 2.16 -22.34 -3.83
CA ILE A 55 0.82 -21.92 -4.21
C ILE A 55 0.61 -22.17 -5.70
N CYS A 56 -0.60 -22.59 -6.07
CA CYS A 56 -1.02 -22.73 -7.47
C CYS A 56 -1.87 -21.51 -7.84
N LEU A 57 -1.45 -20.77 -8.86
CA LEU A 57 -2.11 -19.54 -9.30
C LEU A 57 -2.34 -19.55 -10.81
N PRO A 58 -3.40 -18.87 -11.29
CA PRO A 58 -3.52 -18.57 -12.71
C PRO A 58 -2.37 -17.66 -13.16
N GLU A 59 -1.91 -17.85 -14.41
CA GLU A 59 -0.84 -17.04 -15.01
C GLU A 59 -1.14 -15.53 -14.96
N SER A 60 -2.42 -15.15 -14.98
CA SER A 60 -2.86 -13.75 -14.89
C SER A 60 -2.57 -13.06 -13.55
N GLN A 61 -2.15 -13.79 -12.51
CA GLN A 61 -1.84 -13.24 -11.17
C GLN A 61 -0.35 -13.20 -10.86
N ALA A 62 0.51 -13.65 -11.77
CA ALA A 62 1.95 -13.69 -11.59
C ALA A 62 2.66 -13.09 -12.80
N THR A 63 3.78 -12.41 -12.57
CA THR A 63 4.67 -11.98 -13.66
C THR A 63 6.12 -12.00 -13.19
N HIS A 64 7.04 -11.86 -14.14
CA HIS A 64 8.46 -11.81 -13.88
C HIS A 64 8.79 -10.68 -12.91
N MET A 65 9.56 -11.00 -11.88
CA MET A 65 10.01 -10.03 -10.90
C MET A 65 10.94 -8.97 -11.53
N PRO A 66 11.00 -7.73 -11.00
CA PRO A 66 12.00 -6.75 -11.39
C PRO A 66 13.42 -7.30 -11.26
N ALA A 67 14.28 -7.06 -12.25
CA ALA A 67 15.63 -7.61 -12.26
C ALA A 67 16.52 -7.03 -11.12
N ASN A 68 16.19 -5.83 -10.64
CA ASN A 68 16.90 -5.08 -9.62
C ASN A 68 16.37 -5.31 -8.19
N MET A 69 15.60 -6.38 -7.94
CA MET A 69 15.07 -6.72 -6.63
C MET A 69 15.51 -8.08 -6.11
N THR A 70 15.64 -8.17 -4.78
CA THR A 70 15.60 -9.41 -4.02
C THR A 70 14.16 -9.92 -3.90
N PHE A 71 13.98 -11.20 -3.53
CA PHE A 71 12.64 -11.74 -3.24
C PHE A 71 11.96 -10.97 -2.08
N ILE A 72 12.70 -10.66 -1.02
CA ILE A 72 12.18 -9.90 0.12
C ILE A 72 11.60 -8.55 -0.32
N GLU A 73 12.32 -7.81 -1.17
CA GLU A 73 11.87 -6.51 -1.66
C GLU A 73 10.67 -6.61 -2.60
N ALA A 74 10.63 -7.66 -3.43
CA ALA A 74 9.56 -7.89 -4.38
C ALA A 74 8.27 -8.37 -3.71
N ALA A 75 8.34 -9.18 -2.65
CA ALA A 75 7.17 -9.53 -1.86
C ALA A 75 6.59 -8.30 -1.15
N GLY A 76 7.46 -7.41 -0.62
CA GLY A 76 7.00 -6.25 0.14
C GLY A 76 6.40 -5.10 -0.67
N VAL A 77 6.67 -5.03 -1.97
CA VAL A 77 6.26 -3.89 -2.81
C VAL A 77 4.85 -4.00 -3.34
N LEU A 78 4.29 -5.20 -3.45
CA LEU A 78 3.11 -5.44 -4.26
C LEU A 78 1.88 -4.66 -3.75
N GLN A 79 1.36 -4.98 -2.57
CA GLN A 79 0.12 -4.37 -2.06
C GLN A 79 0.30 -2.87 -1.84
N GLY A 80 1.38 -2.50 -1.16
CA GLY A 80 1.67 -1.10 -0.83
C GLY A 80 1.91 -0.23 -2.06
N GLY A 81 2.71 -0.73 -3.00
CA GLY A 81 3.09 -0.04 -4.23
C GLY A 81 1.94 0.08 -5.22
N LEU A 82 1.18 -0.99 -5.46
CA LEU A 82 -0.02 -0.96 -6.30
C LEU A 82 -1.05 0.02 -5.75
N THR A 83 -1.34 -0.07 -4.44
CA THR A 83 -2.31 0.82 -3.79
C THR A 83 -1.87 2.27 -3.90
N ALA A 84 -0.61 2.59 -3.58
CA ALA A 84 -0.12 3.95 -3.65
C ALA A 84 -0.16 4.50 -5.08
N PHE A 85 0.30 3.73 -6.06
CA PHE A 85 0.34 4.17 -7.45
C PHE A 85 -1.06 4.45 -8.00
N GLU A 86 -2.00 3.53 -7.84
CA GLU A 86 -3.35 3.66 -8.39
C GLU A 86 -4.11 4.82 -7.74
N PHE A 87 -3.98 4.98 -6.42
CA PHE A 87 -4.62 6.08 -5.70
C PHE A 87 -4.11 7.45 -6.13
N LEU A 88 -2.79 7.60 -6.26
CA LEU A 88 -2.18 8.86 -6.69
C LEU A 88 -2.50 9.17 -8.16
N LYS A 89 -2.56 8.15 -9.02
CA LYS A 89 -2.96 8.29 -10.42
C LYS A 89 -4.40 8.80 -10.54
N GLN A 90 -5.34 8.25 -9.77
CA GLN A 90 -6.75 8.69 -9.79
C GLN A 90 -6.98 10.06 -9.13
N ALA A 91 -6.06 10.54 -8.31
CA ALA A 91 -6.10 11.91 -7.80
C ALA A 91 -5.70 12.96 -8.86
N GLU A 92 -5.20 12.54 -10.03
CA GLU A 92 -4.78 13.42 -11.13
C GLU A 92 -3.81 14.52 -10.63
N ILE A 93 -2.83 14.12 -9.81
CA ILE A 93 -1.90 15.04 -9.14
C ILE A 93 -1.09 15.80 -10.18
N GLN A 94 -1.10 17.13 -10.04
CA GLN A 94 -0.32 18.05 -10.85
C GLN A 94 0.98 18.43 -10.12
N LYS A 95 2.00 18.78 -10.91
CA LYS A 95 3.29 19.24 -10.40
C LYS A 95 3.12 20.43 -9.43
N GLY A 96 3.78 20.37 -8.29
CA GLY A 96 3.74 21.40 -7.25
C GLY A 96 2.48 21.40 -6.39
N GLN A 97 1.53 20.48 -6.59
CA GLN A 97 0.41 20.34 -5.67
C GLN A 97 0.87 19.79 -4.33
N SER A 98 0.22 20.26 -3.27
CA SER A 98 0.48 19.86 -1.89
C SER A 98 -0.27 18.57 -1.54
N LEU A 99 0.47 17.55 -1.12
CA LEU A 99 -0.03 16.24 -0.71
C LEU A 99 0.30 15.98 0.77
N LEU A 100 -0.72 15.75 1.58
CA LEU A 100 -0.58 15.24 2.94
C LEU A 100 -0.71 13.71 2.95
N VAL A 101 0.30 12.99 3.42
CA VAL A 101 0.26 11.52 3.59
C VAL A 101 0.10 11.17 5.07
N LEU A 102 -1.08 10.71 5.45
CA LEU A 102 -1.34 10.20 6.80
C LEU A 102 -0.90 8.73 6.87
N GLY A 103 0.01 8.41 7.80
CA GLY A 103 0.64 7.09 7.87
C GLY A 103 1.85 6.94 6.95
N ALA A 104 2.61 8.02 6.72
CA ALA A 104 3.70 8.10 5.73
C ALA A 104 4.84 7.07 5.90
N SER A 105 4.93 6.42 7.07
CA SER A 105 5.94 5.40 7.36
C SER A 105 5.43 3.96 7.29
N GLY A 106 4.14 3.77 6.98
CA GLY A 106 3.49 2.46 6.88
C GLY A 106 3.61 1.81 5.51
N GLY A 107 2.98 0.63 5.33
CA GLY A 107 3.13 -0.21 4.14
C GLY A 107 2.74 0.46 2.82
N VAL A 108 1.70 1.31 2.81
CA VAL A 108 1.32 2.11 1.62
C VAL A 108 2.03 3.46 1.62
N GLY A 109 2.13 4.10 2.79
CA GLY A 109 2.66 5.45 2.93
C GLY A 109 4.08 5.62 2.40
N ILE A 110 4.96 4.62 2.61
CA ILE A 110 6.34 4.70 2.12
C ILE A 110 6.42 4.79 0.59
N TYR A 111 5.47 4.17 -0.12
CA TYR A 111 5.41 4.20 -1.57
C TYR A 111 4.71 5.46 -2.05
N ALA A 112 3.66 5.90 -1.34
CA ALA A 112 2.97 7.13 -1.65
C ALA A 112 3.91 8.35 -1.65
N VAL A 113 4.77 8.48 -0.63
CA VAL A 113 5.78 9.55 -0.57
C VAL A 113 6.72 9.50 -1.77
N GLN A 114 7.30 8.33 -2.04
CA GLN A 114 8.28 8.18 -3.14
C GLN A 114 7.67 8.47 -4.51
N ILE A 115 6.49 7.90 -4.79
CA ILE A 115 5.79 8.07 -6.06
C ILE A 115 5.35 9.53 -6.25
N ALA A 116 4.74 10.14 -5.23
CA ALA A 116 4.31 11.54 -5.27
C ALA A 116 5.47 12.50 -5.57
N LYS A 117 6.63 12.27 -4.96
CA LYS A 117 7.82 13.08 -5.22
C LYS A 117 8.42 12.85 -6.59
N LYS A 118 8.69 11.60 -6.95
CA LYS A 118 9.49 11.30 -8.15
C LYS A 118 8.70 11.33 -9.44
N LEU A 119 7.43 10.90 -9.41
CA LEU A 119 6.61 10.84 -10.61
C LEU A 119 5.78 12.11 -10.80
N PHE A 120 5.21 12.63 -9.71
CA PHE A 120 4.29 13.77 -9.79
C PHE A 120 4.92 15.11 -9.41
N SER A 121 6.15 15.13 -8.87
CA SER A 121 6.80 16.36 -8.39
C SER A 121 5.90 17.17 -7.44
N ALA A 122 5.15 16.47 -6.58
CA ALA A 122 4.29 17.07 -5.56
C ALA A 122 5.12 17.61 -4.39
N GLU A 123 4.54 18.53 -3.63
CA GLU A 123 5.04 18.96 -2.31
C GLU A 123 4.43 18.04 -1.25
N VAL A 124 5.24 17.17 -0.65
CA VAL A 124 4.77 16.09 0.21
C VAL A 124 5.01 16.42 1.67
N THR A 125 3.93 16.46 2.44
CA THR A 125 3.96 16.48 3.90
C THR A 125 3.60 15.09 4.42
N GLY A 126 4.53 14.45 5.15
CA GLY A 126 4.29 13.14 5.76
C GLY A 126 3.92 13.25 7.24
N VAL A 127 2.95 12.46 7.70
CA VAL A 127 2.63 12.35 9.14
C VAL A 127 3.13 11.01 9.68
N CYS A 128 3.96 11.06 10.72
CA CYS A 128 4.50 9.88 11.41
C CYS A 128 4.88 10.20 12.85
N SER A 129 5.33 9.19 13.60
CA SER A 129 5.84 9.34 14.96
C SER A 129 7.28 9.86 14.97
N THR A 130 7.72 10.44 16.09
CA THR A 130 9.03 11.11 16.23
C THR A 130 10.19 10.28 15.68
N GLU A 131 10.24 8.99 16.01
CA GLU A 131 11.32 8.07 15.65
C GLU A 131 11.34 7.68 14.17
N LYS A 132 10.33 8.09 13.39
CA LYS A 132 10.19 7.81 11.95
C LYS A 132 10.40 9.06 11.10
N ILE A 133 10.62 10.23 11.70
CA ILE A 133 10.78 11.50 10.96
C ILE A 133 11.93 11.46 9.96
N SER A 134 13.11 11.04 10.40
CA SER A 134 14.30 10.97 9.53
C SER A 134 14.08 10.01 8.37
N PHE A 135 13.39 8.89 8.62
CA PHE A 135 13.04 7.91 7.60
C PHE A 135 12.07 8.50 6.56
N VAL A 136 10.99 9.15 7.00
CA VAL A 136 10.02 9.75 6.06
C VAL A 136 10.63 10.89 5.24
N LYS A 137 11.55 11.68 5.81
CA LYS A 137 12.34 12.66 5.03
C LYS A 137 13.25 11.97 4.01
N HIS A 138 13.92 10.88 4.39
CA HIS A 138 14.75 10.10 3.47
C HIS A 138 13.96 9.54 2.28
N LEU A 139 12.68 9.18 2.48
CA LEU A 139 11.78 8.73 1.41
C LEU A 139 11.43 9.86 0.42
N GLY A 140 11.60 11.12 0.81
CA GLY A 140 11.44 12.30 -0.05
C GLY A 140 10.43 13.33 0.45
N ALA A 141 9.82 13.15 1.62
CA ALA A 141 8.89 14.15 2.16
C ALA A 141 9.61 15.48 2.41
N ASP A 142 9.02 16.58 1.94
CA ASP A 142 9.56 17.94 2.12
C ASP A 142 9.38 18.39 3.58
N THR A 143 8.19 18.11 4.13
CA THR A 143 7.82 18.40 5.52
C THR A 143 7.38 17.11 6.20
N VAL A 144 7.67 16.98 7.50
CA VAL A 144 7.18 15.87 8.31
C VAL A 144 6.59 16.40 9.61
N ILE A 145 5.37 15.95 9.89
CA ILE A 145 4.58 16.30 11.08
C ILE A 145 4.64 15.13 12.06
N ASP A 146 4.95 15.47 13.31
CA ASP A 146 5.07 14.51 14.41
C ASP A 146 3.75 14.43 15.17
N TYR A 147 2.96 13.39 14.89
CA TYR A 147 1.63 13.27 15.50
C TYR A 147 1.68 13.06 17.02
N THR A 148 2.84 12.73 17.58
CA THR A 148 3.01 12.55 19.03
C THR A 148 3.14 13.89 19.77
N LYS A 149 3.41 14.97 19.05
CA LYS A 149 3.60 16.32 19.59
C LYS A 149 2.48 17.26 19.22
N GLU A 150 1.91 17.09 18.04
CA GLU A 150 0.85 17.94 17.53
C GLU A 150 -0.21 17.13 16.80
N ASN A 151 -1.44 17.63 16.82
CA ASN A 151 -2.53 17.04 16.10
C ASN A 151 -2.72 17.79 14.77
N ILE A 152 -2.45 17.11 13.66
CA ILE A 152 -2.62 17.69 12.32
C ILE A 152 -4.03 18.24 12.07
N MET A 153 -5.06 17.72 12.74
CA MET A 153 -6.43 18.19 12.61
C MET A 153 -6.66 19.60 13.18
N ASP A 154 -5.73 20.09 14.00
CA ASP A 154 -5.74 21.43 14.58
C ASP A 154 -4.88 22.42 13.79
N SER A 155 -4.20 21.96 12.73
CA SER A 155 -3.41 22.81 11.83
C SER A 155 -4.31 23.72 10.98
N SER A 156 -3.81 24.92 10.69
CA SER A 156 -4.40 25.84 9.72
C SER A 156 -3.97 25.56 8.27
N GLU A 157 -2.98 24.69 8.07
CA GLU A 157 -2.49 24.33 6.73
C GLU A 157 -3.56 23.62 5.89
N LYS A 158 -3.47 23.81 4.57
CA LYS A 158 -4.41 23.27 3.60
C LYS A 158 -3.66 22.58 2.48
N PHE A 159 -4.16 21.42 2.08
CA PHE A 159 -3.56 20.56 1.08
C PHE A 159 -4.48 20.41 -0.13
N ASP A 160 -3.90 20.23 -1.31
CA ASP A 160 -4.63 19.90 -2.54
C ASP A 160 -5.14 18.45 -2.48
N ILE A 161 -4.30 17.55 -1.94
CA ILE A 161 -4.62 16.15 -1.76
C ILE A 161 -4.32 15.71 -0.32
N ILE A 162 -5.20 14.89 0.26
CA ILE A 162 -4.91 14.13 1.47
C ILE A 162 -5.00 12.65 1.14
N PHE A 163 -3.95 11.90 1.46
CA PHE A 163 -3.92 10.45 1.34
C PHE A 163 -3.86 9.79 2.70
N ASP A 164 -5.00 9.22 3.13
CA ASP A 164 -5.12 8.50 4.38
C ASP A 164 -4.87 7.00 4.21
N THR A 165 -3.69 6.58 4.64
CA THR A 165 -3.28 5.17 4.62
C THR A 165 -3.44 4.47 5.96
N TYR A 166 -3.87 5.19 7.01
CA TYR A 166 -3.89 4.71 8.39
C TYR A 166 -5.28 4.80 9.06
N ALA A 167 -6.28 5.31 8.34
CA ALA A 167 -7.66 5.47 8.80
C ALA A 167 -7.85 6.44 9.98
N VAL A 168 -7.01 7.47 10.08
CA VAL A 168 -7.11 8.51 11.13
C VAL A 168 -8.02 9.68 10.75
N SER A 169 -8.59 9.64 9.54
CA SER A 169 -9.58 10.60 9.08
C SER A 169 -10.77 10.72 10.04
N SER A 170 -11.21 11.96 10.23
CA SER A 170 -12.44 12.30 10.95
C SER A 170 -13.23 13.31 10.13
N PHE A 171 -14.45 13.62 10.56
CA PHE A 171 -15.23 14.70 9.93
C PHE A 171 -14.41 15.98 9.78
N ARG A 172 -13.48 16.29 10.71
CA ARG A 172 -12.68 17.51 10.66
C ARG A 172 -11.63 17.52 9.54
N SER A 173 -11.29 16.38 8.95
CA SER A 173 -10.23 16.27 7.95
C SER A 173 -10.52 17.06 6.67
N HIS A 174 -11.79 17.35 6.35
CA HIS A 174 -12.13 18.27 5.24
C HIS A 174 -11.57 19.68 5.45
N ARG A 175 -11.32 20.08 6.71
CA ARG A 175 -10.72 21.38 7.02
C ARG A 175 -9.27 21.44 6.61
N LEU A 176 -8.61 20.33 6.33
CA LEU A 176 -7.24 20.32 5.84
C LEU A 176 -7.19 20.36 4.31
N LEU A 177 -8.32 20.36 3.61
CA LEU A 177 -8.36 20.49 2.15
C LEU A 177 -8.51 21.95 1.71
N LYS A 178 -7.78 22.30 0.64
CA LYS A 178 -8.07 23.50 -0.16
C LYS A 178 -9.39 23.31 -0.91
N PRO A 179 -10.14 24.38 -1.23
CA PRO A 179 -11.33 24.30 -2.07
C PRO A 179 -11.12 23.45 -3.33
N GLY A 180 -11.97 22.44 -3.55
CA GLY A 180 -11.84 21.51 -4.69
C GLY A 180 -10.80 20.40 -4.53
N GLY A 181 -10.12 20.32 -3.39
CA GLY A 181 -9.14 19.28 -3.08
C GLY A 181 -9.73 17.88 -3.00
N THR A 182 -8.84 16.88 -3.01
CA THR A 182 -9.18 15.46 -3.08
C THR A 182 -8.75 14.72 -1.82
N TYR A 183 -9.67 13.98 -1.22
CA TYR A 183 -9.39 13.02 -0.15
C TYR A 183 -9.35 11.60 -0.70
N LEU A 184 -8.23 10.91 -0.46
CA LEU A 184 -7.97 9.54 -0.84
C LEU A 184 -8.03 8.63 0.40
N PHE A 185 -8.96 7.67 0.42
CA PHE A 185 -9.16 6.75 1.55
C PHE A 185 -8.63 5.34 1.22
N ALA A 186 -7.43 4.98 1.71
CA ALA A 186 -6.85 3.65 1.43
C ALA A 186 -7.54 2.52 2.20
N THR A 187 -8.22 2.86 3.30
CA THR A 187 -8.85 1.89 4.19
C THR A 187 -10.34 1.82 3.97
N PHE A 188 -10.89 0.61 3.96
CA PHE A 188 -12.32 0.38 3.76
C PHE A 188 -13.01 -0.06 5.05
N GLY A 189 -14.13 0.58 5.38
CA GLY A 189 -14.95 0.22 6.53
C GLY A 189 -16.21 1.06 6.61
N LEU A 190 -17.18 0.62 7.41
CA LEU A 190 -18.50 1.28 7.48
C LEU A 190 -18.40 2.75 7.88
N LYS A 191 -17.47 3.09 8.80
CA LYS A 191 -17.19 4.47 9.20
C LYS A 191 -16.65 5.29 8.03
N GLN A 192 -15.73 4.73 7.24
CA GLN A 192 -15.13 5.39 6.09
C GLN A 192 -16.15 5.58 4.96
N ILE A 193 -17.01 4.58 4.70
CA ILE A 193 -18.11 4.70 3.72
C ILE A 193 -19.06 5.82 4.13
N ALA A 194 -19.49 5.86 5.40
CA ALA A 194 -20.33 6.93 5.91
C ALA A 194 -19.64 8.30 5.78
N HIS A 195 -18.35 8.36 6.07
CA HIS A 195 -17.56 9.59 5.94
C HIS A 195 -17.46 10.06 4.48
N ILE A 196 -17.15 9.17 3.53
CA ILE A 196 -17.10 9.47 2.09
C ILE A 196 -18.46 10.00 1.61
N LEU A 197 -19.55 9.33 1.97
CA LEU A 197 -20.90 9.74 1.57
C LEU A 197 -21.24 11.14 2.12
N MET A 198 -20.93 11.36 3.39
CA MET A 198 -21.19 12.62 4.07
C MET A 198 -20.31 13.74 3.47
N LEU A 199 -19.04 13.49 3.12
CA LEU A 199 -18.19 14.49 2.46
C LEU A 199 -18.73 14.87 1.07
N LYS A 200 -19.26 13.90 0.32
CA LYS A 200 -19.89 14.16 -0.98
C LYS A 200 -21.17 15.00 -0.89
N LEU A 201 -21.92 14.88 0.22
CA LEU A 201 -23.19 15.58 0.42
C LEU A 201 -23.03 17.01 0.95
N PHE A 202 -22.04 17.24 1.81
CA PHE A 202 -21.92 18.50 2.56
C PHE A 202 -20.67 19.32 2.22
N SER A 203 -19.88 18.90 1.22
CA SER A 203 -18.65 19.62 0.85
C SER A 203 -18.43 19.66 -0.66
N SER A 204 -17.64 20.64 -1.10
CA SER A 204 -17.20 20.79 -2.50
C SER A 204 -15.95 19.96 -2.82
N TYR A 205 -15.50 19.10 -1.91
CA TYR A 205 -14.27 18.30 -2.07
C TYR A 205 -14.56 16.94 -2.71
N LYS A 206 -13.56 16.41 -3.43
CA LYS A 206 -13.63 15.07 -4.04
C LYS A 206 -13.23 14.02 -3.00
N ALA A 207 -13.98 12.94 -2.89
CA ALA A 207 -13.65 11.79 -2.04
C ALA A 207 -13.54 10.52 -2.89
N LEU A 208 -12.35 9.92 -2.92
CA LEU A 208 -12.05 8.72 -3.71
C LEU A 208 -11.59 7.58 -2.80
N SER A 209 -12.09 6.38 -3.12
CA SER A 209 -11.61 5.10 -2.60
C SER A 209 -11.56 4.12 -3.77
N PRO A 210 -10.56 4.27 -4.67
CA PRO A 210 -10.41 3.42 -5.84
C PRO A 210 -10.46 1.92 -5.50
N LEU A 211 -11.10 1.14 -6.38
CA LEU A 211 -10.86 -0.29 -6.42
C LEU A 211 -9.54 -0.51 -7.17
N VAL A 212 -8.52 -0.96 -6.44
CA VAL A 212 -7.26 -1.39 -7.05
C VAL A 212 -7.56 -2.69 -7.77
N LYS A 213 -7.44 -2.67 -9.09
CA LYS A 213 -7.45 -3.91 -9.86
C LYS A 213 -6.07 -4.54 -9.67
N GLU A 214 -6.06 -5.85 -9.46
CA GLU A 214 -4.85 -6.61 -9.14
C GLU A 214 -4.51 -7.46 -10.37
N THR A 215 -4.45 -6.82 -11.54
CA THR A 215 -4.24 -7.52 -12.81
C THR A 215 -2.76 -7.71 -13.10
N ASN A 216 -2.44 -8.62 -14.02
CA ASN A 216 -1.08 -8.77 -14.55
C ASN A 216 -0.52 -7.43 -15.08
N GLU A 217 -1.35 -6.61 -15.72
CA GLU A 217 -0.93 -5.30 -16.24
C GLU A 217 -0.49 -4.36 -15.12
N ASP A 218 -1.19 -4.38 -13.98
CA ASP A 218 -0.84 -3.57 -12.82
C ASP A 218 0.51 -4.01 -12.21
N LEU A 219 0.77 -5.33 -12.17
CA LEU A 219 2.06 -5.88 -11.76
C LEU A 219 3.20 -5.47 -12.71
N VAL A 220 2.95 -5.48 -14.02
CA VAL A 220 3.92 -5.03 -15.03
C VAL A 220 4.20 -3.53 -14.89
N ASN A 221 3.17 -2.72 -14.66
CA ASN A 221 3.34 -1.28 -14.41
C ASN A 221 4.15 -1.02 -13.14
N LEU A 222 3.87 -1.75 -12.06
CA LEU A 222 4.63 -1.65 -10.82
C LEU A 222 6.09 -2.04 -11.04
N LYS A 223 6.35 -3.13 -11.78
CA LYS A 223 7.70 -3.53 -12.17
C LYS A 223 8.45 -2.40 -12.89
N ASN A 224 7.82 -1.75 -13.87
CA ASN A 224 8.44 -0.66 -14.60
C ASN A 224 8.82 0.51 -13.68
N LEU A 225 7.96 0.88 -12.72
CA LEU A 225 8.27 1.94 -11.74
C LEU A 225 9.48 1.58 -10.86
N ILE A 226 9.61 0.31 -10.50
CA ILE A 226 10.73 -0.20 -9.71
C ILE A 226 12.03 -0.18 -10.53
N GLU A 227 12.00 -0.65 -11.77
CA GLU A 227 13.18 -0.70 -12.64
C GLU A 227 13.66 0.71 -13.03
N LEU A 228 12.74 1.68 -13.14
CA LEU A 228 13.04 3.10 -13.29
C LEU A 228 13.57 3.76 -12.01
N GLY A 229 13.61 3.04 -10.89
CA GLY A 229 14.09 3.56 -9.61
C GLY A 229 13.14 4.56 -8.95
N VAL A 230 11.89 4.64 -9.37
CA VAL A 230 10.85 5.45 -8.72
C VAL A 230 10.58 4.89 -7.32
N ILE A 231 10.42 3.57 -7.22
CA ILE A 231 10.08 2.89 -5.97
C ILE A 231 11.30 2.14 -5.43
N LYS A 232 11.57 2.32 -4.13
CA LYS A 232 12.39 1.41 -3.32
C LYS A 232 11.55 0.80 -2.21
N THR A 233 11.73 -0.50 -2.00
CA THR A 233 11.10 -1.23 -0.89
C THR A 233 11.90 -1.06 0.38
N TYR A 234 11.21 -0.93 1.51
CA TYR A 234 11.82 -0.92 2.83
C TYR A 234 11.15 -1.98 3.69
N THR A 235 11.96 -2.93 4.13
CA THR A 235 11.57 -4.01 5.03
C THR A 235 12.03 -3.69 6.43
N ASP A 236 11.10 -3.62 7.37
CA ASP A 236 11.40 -3.44 8.80
C ASP A 236 12.04 -4.70 9.36
N ARG A 237 11.36 -5.84 9.12
CA ARG A 237 11.69 -7.14 9.69
C ARG A 237 11.28 -8.26 8.77
N THR A 238 12.03 -9.34 8.86
CA THR A 238 11.69 -10.64 8.28
C THR A 238 11.38 -11.61 9.41
N TYR A 239 10.39 -12.47 9.21
CA TYR A 239 10.09 -13.57 10.12
C TYR A 239 10.02 -14.87 9.31
N PRO A 240 10.53 -16.00 9.82
CA PRO A 240 10.19 -17.31 9.29
C PRO A 240 8.67 -17.49 9.22
N LEU A 241 8.17 -18.26 8.25
CA LEU A 241 6.73 -18.49 8.09
C LEU A 241 6.09 -19.07 9.37
N GLU A 242 6.82 -19.90 10.10
CA GLU A 242 6.39 -20.49 11.37
C GLU A 242 6.09 -19.43 12.45
N GLN A 243 6.70 -18.25 12.33
CA GLN A 243 6.53 -17.10 13.20
C GLN A 243 5.48 -16.10 12.67
N ALA A 244 4.61 -16.50 11.72
CA ALA A 244 3.57 -15.62 11.18
C ALA A 244 2.69 -14.98 12.28
N GLY A 245 2.39 -15.72 13.36
CA GLY A 245 1.65 -15.17 14.51
C GLY A 245 2.37 -14.01 15.20
N GLU A 246 3.68 -14.12 15.42
CA GLU A 246 4.51 -13.06 16.01
C GLU A 246 4.63 -11.86 15.06
N ALA A 247 4.77 -12.12 13.76
CA ALA A 247 4.80 -11.08 12.74
C ALA A 247 3.51 -10.24 12.75
N HIS A 248 2.34 -10.90 12.86
CA HIS A 248 1.05 -10.22 13.00
C HIS A 248 0.94 -9.39 14.29
N GLN A 249 1.36 -9.94 15.43
CA GLN A 249 1.36 -9.19 16.70
C GLN A 249 2.26 -7.95 16.64
N TYR A 250 3.46 -8.07 16.05
CA TYR A 250 4.34 -6.92 15.87
C TYR A 250 3.73 -5.86 14.93
N MET A 251 3.10 -6.29 13.84
CA MET A 251 2.37 -5.39 12.93
C MET A 251 1.28 -4.61 13.67
N GLU A 252 0.48 -5.30 14.48
CA GLU A 252 -0.64 -4.71 15.25
C GLU A 252 -0.18 -3.72 16.32
N SER A 253 1.07 -3.82 16.79
CA SER A 253 1.64 -2.85 17.73
C SER A 253 1.78 -1.43 17.15
N GLY A 254 1.69 -1.26 15.81
CA GLY A 254 1.81 0.05 15.14
C GLY A 254 3.23 0.58 14.99
N HIS A 255 4.25 -0.12 15.52
CA HIS A 255 5.64 0.35 15.50
C HIS A 255 6.36 0.13 14.17
N LYS A 256 5.79 -0.66 13.25
CA LYS A 256 6.47 -1.05 12.00
C LYS A 256 6.87 0.14 11.12
N LYS A 257 7.98 -0.02 10.40
CA LYS A 257 8.47 0.93 9.38
C LYS A 257 8.50 0.25 8.00
N GLY A 258 7.57 0.59 7.12
CA GLY A 258 7.44 -0.12 5.85
C GLY A 258 6.83 -1.51 6.03
N ASN A 259 7.49 -2.54 5.49
CA ASN A 259 6.93 -3.88 5.36
C ASN A 259 7.50 -4.89 6.36
N ILE A 260 6.70 -5.91 6.67
CA ILE A 260 7.12 -7.10 7.40
C ILE A 260 6.97 -8.26 6.43
N ILE A 261 8.02 -9.05 6.25
CA ILE A 261 8.05 -10.11 5.24
C ILE A 261 8.14 -11.47 5.93
N LEU A 262 7.28 -12.39 5.53
CA LEU A 262 7.44 -13.79 5.90
C LEU A 262 8.41 -14.44 4.91
N THR A 263 9.38 -15.16 5.44
CA THR A 263 10.43 -15.82 4.65
C THR A 263 10.39 -17.32 4.86
N HIS A 264 10.69 -18.05 3.79
CA HIS A 264 10.95 -19.47 3.83
C HIS A 264 12.45 -19.72 3.97
N HIS A 265 12.80 -20.86 4.59
CA HIS A 265 14.18 -21.31 4.74
C HIS A 265 14.77 -21.83 3.43
#